data_AF-A0A9D4EDN1-F1
#
_entry.id   AF-A0A9D4EDN1-F1
#
_cell.length_a   1.000
_cell.length_b   1.000
_cell.length_c   1.000
_cell.angle_alpha   90.00
_cell.angle_beta   90.00
_cell.angle_gamma   90.00
#
_symmetry.space_group_name_H-M   'P 1'
#
loop_
_entity.id
_entity.type
_entity.pdbx_description
1 polymer ?
#
loop_
_entity_poly.entity_id
_entity_poly.type
_entity_poly.pdbx_seq_one_letter_code
_entity_poly.pdbx_strand_id
1 'polypeptide(L)'
;MPNLSIYLSIYLSIYLSIYLSIYLSIYLSIYLSIYLSIYLSIYLSIYLSIYLSIYLSTIYLSIYLSIYLSIYLSIYLSIYLSIYLSIYLSIYLSIYLSIYLSIYLSIYLSIYLSIYLAIYLSIYLSIYLSIYLSIYLSIYLSIYLSIYLSIYLSILSIYLSIYLSIYLSIYLLSIYLSIYLSI
;
A
#
# COMPACT_ATOMS: atom_id res chain seq x y z
N MET A 1 19.32 5.47 -2.65
CA MET A 1 18.36 5.01 -1.62
C MET A 1 17.23 6.03 -1.40
N PRO A 2 16.47 6.42 -2.46
CA PRO A 2 15.40 7.42 -2.34
C PRO A 2 14.18 6.92 -1.54
N ASN A 3 13.96 5.61 -1.49
CA ASN A 3 12.77 5.05 -0.84
C ASN A 3 12.79 5.20 0.69
N LEU A 4 13.96 5.24 1.32
CA LEU A 4 14.07 5.36 2.79
C LEU A 4 13.78 6.79 3.26
N SER A 5 14.25 7.80 2.53
CA SER A 5 13.97 9.21 2.87
C SER A 5 12.51 9.57 2.65
N ILE A 6 11.90 9.06 1.57
CA ILE A 6 10.48 9.23 1.30
C ILE A 6 9.65 8.55 2.39
N TYR A 7 9.97 7.30 2.75
CA TYR A 7 9.33 6.58 3.85
C TYR A 7 9.39 7.37 5.17
N LEU A 8 10.57 7.85 5.54
CA LEU A 8 10.77 8.60 6.78
C LEU A 8 9.96 9.91 6.78
N SER A 9 9.95 10.62 5.65
CA SER A 9 9.23 11.90 5.52
C SER A 9 7.71 11.75 5.61
N ILE A 10 7.17 10.70 4.97
CA ILE A 10 5.74 10.39 5.01
C ILE A 10 5.36 9.91 6.41
N TYR A 11 6.15 9.02 7.00
CA TYR A 11 5.91 8.56 8.37
C TYR A 11 5.92 9.71 9.37
N LEU A 12 6.93 10.59 9.31
CA LEU A 12 7.06 11.70 10.25
C LEU A 12 5.94 12.73 10.08
N SER A 13 5.58 13.08 8.84
CA SER A 13 4.53 14.07 8.57
C SER A 13 3.14 13.58 8.99
N ILE A 14 2.82 12.32 8.71
CA ILE A 14 1.58 11.69 9.13
C ILE A 14 1.55 11.55 10.65
N TYR A 15 2.62 11.03 11.26
CA TYR A 15 2.71 10.88 12.71
C TYR A 15 2.54 12.22 13.43
N LEU A 16 3.26 13.26 13.00
CA LEU A 16 3.22 14.56 13.66
C LEU A 16 1.86 15.25 13.49
N SER A 17 1.30 15.25 12.29
CA SER A 17 0.00 15.91 12.02
C SER A 17 -1.15 15.25 12.78
N ILE A 18 -1.17 13.91 12.79
CA ILE A 18 -2.18 13.13 13.49
C ILE A 18 -1.98 13.26 15.00
N TYR A 19 -0.76 13.07 15.51
CA TYR A 19 -0.48 13.20 16.93
C TYR A 19 -0.87 14.59 17.45
N LEU A 20 -0.46 15.66 16.76
CA LEU A 20 -0.74 17.02 17.19
C LEU A 20 -2.24 17.35 17.14
N SER A 21 -2.92 17.05 16.04
CA SER A 21 -4.35 17.37 15.88
C SER A 21 -5.21 16.64 16.90
N ILE A 22 -4.89 15.38 17.15
CA ILE A 22 -5.65 14.52 18.05
C ILE A 22 -5.31 14.85 19.49
N TYR A 23 -4.02 14.90 19.84
CA TYR A 23 -3.61 15.28 21.19
C TYR A 23 -4.22 16.63 21.58
N LEU A 24 -4.14 17.64 20.71
CA LEU A 24 -4.66 18.97 21.02
C LEU A 24 -6.20 18.98 21.12
N SER A 25 -6.92 18.40 20.15
CA SER A 25 -8.38 18.43 20.15
C SER A 25 -8.99 17.67 21.32
N ILE A 26 -8.40 16.54 21.67
CA ILE A 26 -8.91 15.66 22.71
C ILE A 26 -8.46 16.11 24.08
N TYR A 27 -7.18 16.42 24.25
CA TYR A 27 -6.70 16.93 25.53
C TYR A 27 -7.49 18.19 25.90
N LEU A 28 -7.66 19.13 24.96
CA LEU A 28 -8.40 20.36 25.23
C LEU A 28 -9.89 20.08 25.49
N SER A 29 -10.58 19.28 24.66
CA SER A 29 -12.01 19.02 24.85
C SER A 29 -12.31 18.21 26.12
N ILE A 30 -11.52 17.19 26.42
CA ILE A 30 -11.67 16.40 27.65
C ILE A 30 -11.32 17.26 28.85
N TYR A 31 -10.15 17.91 28.85
CA TYR A 31 -9.71 18.70 30.00
C TYR A 31 -10.72 19.79 30.31
N LEU A 32 -11.19 20.52 29.29
CA LEU A 32 -12.18 21.58 29.47
C LEU A 32 -13.53 21.01 29.94
N SER A 33 -14.05 19.95 29.32
CA SER A 33 -15.36 19.39 29.69
C SER A 33 -15.35 18.76 31.09
N ILE A 34 -14.31 18.01 31.44
CA ILE A 34 -14.16 17.39 32.76
C ILE A 34 -13.92 18.47 33.81
N TYR A 35 -12.97 19.38 33.59
CA TYR A 35 -12.67 20.43 34.56
C TYR A 35 -13.91 21.29 34.81
N LEU A 36 -14.61 21.71 33.75
CA LEU A 36 -15.80 22.54 33.89
C LEU A 36 -16.95 21.77 34.56
N SER A 37 -17.24 20.53 34.15
CA SER A 37 -18.33 19.75 34.75
C SER A 37 -18.09 19.39 36.21
N ILE A 38 -16.87 18.99 36.56
CA ILE A 38 -16.49 18.64 37.94
C ILE A 38 -16.45 19.90 38.79
N TYR A 39 -15.77 20.96 38.35
CA TYR A 39 -15.70 22.20 39.10
C TYR A 39 -17.08 22.78 39.36
N LEU A 40 -17.93 22.86 38.32
CA LEU A 40 -19.26 23.42 38.45
C LEU A 40 -20.16 22.54 39.33
N SER A 41 -20.19 21.22 39.12
CA SER A 41 -21.04 20.32 39.92
C SER A 41 -20.65 20.30 41.40
N ILE A 42 -19.36 20.21 41.69
CA ILE A 42 -18.84 20.18 43.06
C ILE A 42 -19.05 21.54 43.71
N TYR A 43 -18.59 22.62 43.09
CA TYR A 43 -18.73 23.96 43.64
C TYR A 43 -20.21 24.29 43.91
N LEU A 44 -21.10 24.03 42.96
CA LEU A 44 -22.52 24.32 43.14
C LEU A 44 -23.16 23.45 44.23
N SER A 45 -22.88 22.14 44.25
CA SER A 45 -23.44 21.21 45.25
C SER A 45 -22.98 21.53 46.67
N ILE A 46 -21.70 21.87 46.83
CA ILE A 46 -21.06 22.16 48.10
C ILE A 46 -21.48 23.53 48.58
N TYR A 47 -21.43 24.54 47.71
CA TYR A 47 -21.84 25.90 48.05
C TYR A 47 -23.32 25.95 48.44
N LEU A 48 -24.24 25.32 47.67
CA LEU A 48 -25.66 25.32 48.03
C LEU A 48 -25.92 24.55 49.34
N SER A 49 -25.36 23.35 49.48
CA SER A 49 -25.62 22.52 50.66
C SER A 49 -25.03 23.14 51.93
N ILE A 50 -23.85 23.73 51.84
CA ILE A 50 -23.20 24.44 52.95
C ILE A 50 -23.94 25.74 53.25
N TYR A 51 -24.23 26.57 52.25
CA TYR A 51 -24.89 27.86 52.49
C TYR A 51 -26.29 27.68 53.12
N LEU A 52 -27.08 26.72 52.64
CA LEU A 52 -28.39 26.42 53.25
C LEU A 52 -28.26 25.82 54.65
N SER A 53 -27.33 24.89 54.89
CA SER A 53 -27.16 24.27 56.21
C SER A 53 -26.57 25.24 57.24
N ILE A 54 -25.67 26.13 56.82
CA ILE A 54 -25.10 27.20 57.64
C ILE A 54 -26.15 28.27 57.98
N TYR A 55 -27.22 28.41 57.23
CA TYR A 55 -28.29 29.33 57.62
C TYR A 55 -29.27 28.73 58.64
N LEU A 56 -29.23 27.41 58.90
CA LEU A 56 -30.33 26.71 59.58
C LEU A 56 -30.04 26.04 60.93
N SER A 57 -28.81 25.77 61.40
CA SER A 57 -28.67 25.02 62.67
C SER A 57 -27.33 25.08 63.40
N THR A 58 -27.37 25.17 64.74
CA THR A 58 -26.26 25.31 65.72
C THR A 58 -25.37 24.07 65.95
N ILE A 59 -25.52 22.97 65.20
CA ILE A 59 -24.77 21.69 65.34
C ILE A 59 -23.68 21.59 64.26
N TYR A 60 -22.83 22.61 64.17
CA TYR A 60 -22.16 22.98 62.92
C TYR A 60 -21.03 22.07 62.43
N LEU A 61 -20.13 21.61 63.30
CA LEU A 61 -18.83 21.14 62.79
C LEU A 61 -18.84 19.68 62.34
N SER A 62 -19.51 18.79 63.09
CA SER A 62 -19.53 17.36 62.79
C SER A 62 -20.42 17.03 61.58
N ILE A 63 -21.55 17.74 61.46
CA ILE A 63 -22.45 17.62 60.31
C ILE A 63 -21.79 18.21 59.07
N TYR A 64 -21.12 19.36 59.19
CA TYR A 64 -20.33 19.94 58.10
C TYR A 64 -19.25 18.97 57.60
N LEU A 65 -18.43 18.42 58.50
CA LEU A 65 -17.34 17.53 58.10
C LEU A 65 -17.87 16.24 57.45
N SER A 66 -18.90 15.62 58.03
CA SER A 66 -19.46 14.36 57.52
C SER A 66 -20.15 14.52 56.17
N ILE A 67 -20.93 15.59 55.98
CA ILE A 67 -21.60 15.88 54.72
C ILE A 67 -20.58 16.31 53.67
N TYR A 68 -19.67 17.22 54.00
CA TYR A 68 -18.64 17.66 53.07
C TYR A 68 -17.78 16.49 52.61
N LEU A 69 -17.28 15.67 53.55
CA LEU A 69 -16.41 14.54 53.20
C LEU A 69 -17.16 13.48 52.40
N SER A 70 -18.39 13.13 52.78
CA SER A 70 -19.16 12.10 52.08
C SER A 70 -19.57 12.53 50.67
N ILE A 71 -20.04 13.77 50.50
CA ILE A 71 -20.42 14.31 49.20
C ILE A 71 -19.19 14.53 48.34
N TYR A 72 -18.13 15.16 48.88
CA TYR A 72 -16.90 15.39 48.14
C TYR A 72 -16.29 14.06 47.69
N LEU A 73 -16.10 13.07 48.58
CA LEU A 73 -15.55 11.77 48.17
C LEU A 73 -16.47 11.07 47.17
N SER A 74 -17.77 10.96 47.46
CA SER A 74 -18.66 10.15 46.60
C SER A 74 -18.79 10.77 45.22
N ILE A 75 -18.99 12.09 45.13
CA ILE A 75 -19.19 12.79 43.86
C ILE A 75 -17.85 12.93 43.14
N TYR A 76 -16.80 13.42 43.80
CA TYR A 76 -15.50 13.56 43.14
C TYR A 76 -14.99 12.21 42.67
N LEU A 77 -15.00 11.17 43.51
CA LEU A 77 -14.47 9.87 43.11
C LEU A 77 -15.35 9.21 42.05
N SER A 78 -16.68 9.23 42.17
CA SER A 78 -17.55 8.59 41.17
C SER A 78 -17.47 9.29 39.82
N ILE A 79 -17.55 10.62 39.80
CA ILE A 79 -17.55 11.41 38.57
C ILE A 79 -16.15 11.41 37.95
N TYR A 80 -15.11 11.67 38.75
CA TYR A 80 -13.74 11.65 38.23
C TYR A 80 -13.40 10.27 37.69
N LEU A 81 -13.64 9.20 38.45
CA LEU A 81 -13.27 7.85 38.01
C LEU A 81 -14.13 7.40 36.82
N SER A 82 -15.45 7.62 36.83
CA SER A 82 -16.30 7.19 35.72
C SER A 82 -16.03 7.98 34.44
N ILE A 83 -15.95 9.31 34.52
CA ILE A 83 -15.78 10.17 33.35
C ILE A 83 -14.34 10.08 32.86
N TYR A 84 -13.34 10.23 33.73
CA TYR A 84 -11.94 10.14 33.31
C TYR A 84 -11.64 8.76 32.72
N LEU A 85 -12.04 7.67 33.40
CA LEU A 85 -11.73 6.33 32.90
C LEU A 85 -12.51 6.02 31.62
N SER A 86 -13.81 6.33 31.55
CA SER A 86 -14.58 6.05 30.32
C SER A 86 -14.07 6.83 29.13
N ILE A 87 -13.86 8.13 29.29
CA ILE A 87 -13.42 9.01 28.21
C ILE A 87 -11.97 8.71 27.84
N TYR A 88 -11.07 8.60 28.82
CA TYR A 88 -9.67 8.28 28.54
C TYR A 88 -9.57 6.94 27.82
N LEU A 89 -10.24 5.90 28.33
CA LEU A 89 -10.16 4.57 27.74
C LEU A 89 -10.84 4.52 26.36
N SER A 90 -12.03 5.12 26.19
CA SER A 90 -12.71 5.12 24.89
C SER A 90 -11.95 5.89 23.84
N ILE A 91 -11.43 7.06 24.20
CA ILE A 91 -10.77 7.96 23.26
C ILE A 91 -9.36 7.44 22.98
N TYR A 92 -8.56 7.13 24.00
CA TYR A 92 -7.23 6.55 23.80
C TYR A 92 -7.30 5.26 22.99
N LEU A 93 -8.20 4.34 23.34
CA LEU A 93 -8.31 3.06 22.64
C LEU A 93 -8.80 3.26 21.20
N SER A 94 -9.86 4.05 20.95
CA SER A 94 -10.38 4.26 19.59
C SER A 94 -9.36 4.92 18.67
N ILE A 95 -8.58 5.85 19.20
CA ILE A 95 -7.58 6.61 18.45
C ILE A 95 -6.34 5.78 18.22
N TYR A 96 -5.84 5.14 19.28
CA TYR A 96 -4.71 4.25 19.16
C TYR A 96 -5.03 3.14 18.16
N LEU A 97 -6.19 2.49 18.26
CA LEU A 97 -6.59 1.46 17.30
C LEU A 97 -6.75 2.04 15.90
N SER A 98 -7.50 3.12 15.72
CA SER A 98 -7.81 3.65 14.38
C SER A 98 -6.56 4.15 13.67
N ILE A 99 -5.68 4.88 14.35
CA ILE A 99 -4.44 5.40 13.78
C ILE A 99 -3.44 4.28 13.57
N TYR A 100 -3.17 3.49 14.60
CA TYR A 100 -2.17 2.44 14.49
C TYR A 100 -2.55 1.44 13.41
N LEU A 101 -3.82 1.01 13.40
CA LEU A 101 -4.31 0.08 12.39
C LEU A 101 -4.34 0.73 11.00
N SER A 102 -4.82 1.96 10.86
CA SER A 102 -4.87 2.60 9.52
C SER A 102 -3.48 2.90 8.96
N ILE A 103 -2.55 3.42 9.76
CA ILE A 103 -1.18 3.69 9.34
C ILE A 103 -0.45 2.39 9.07
N TYR A 104 -0.49 1.43 10.00
CA TYR A 104 0.19 0.16 9.82
C TYR A 104 -0.33 -0.57 8.58
N LEU A 105 -1.65 -0.68 8.44
CA LEU A 105 -2.27 -1.37 7.31
C LEU A 105 -1.99 -0.62 6.00
N SER A 106 -2.14 0.71 5.94
CA SER A 106 -1.90 1.47 4.71
C SER A 106 -0.44 1.43 4.27
N ILE A 107 0.50 1.63 5.20
CA ILE A 107 1.93 1.63 4.91
C ILE A 107 2.40 0.22 4.57
N TYR A 108 2.06 -0.77 5.39
CA TYR A 108 2.46 -2.16 5.16
C TYR A 108 1.89 -2.68 3.85
N LEU A 109 0.59 -2.49 3.60
CA LEU A 109 -0.05 -2.97 2.39
C LEU A 109 0.46 -2.23 1.16
N SER A 110 0.62 -0.90 1.19
CA SER A 110 1.13 -0.14 0.04
C SER A 110 2.57 -0.51 -0.31
N ILE A 111 3.45 -0.63 0.68
CA ILE A 111 4.87 -0.95 0.46
C ILE A 111 5.02 -2.41 0.05
N TYR A 112 4.38 -3.33 0.78
CA TYR A 112 4.46 -4.75 0.47
C TYR A 112 3.90 -5.02 -0.92
N LEU A 113 2.71 -4.50 -1.23
CA LEU A 113 2.09 -4.70 -2.54
C LEU A 113 2.89 -4.04 -3.65
N SER A 114 3.35 -2.79 -3.48
CA SER A 114 4.14 -2.11 -4.53
C SER A 114 5.47 -2.80 -4.81
N ILE A 115 6.21 -3.19 -3.77
CA ILE A 115 7.51 -3.85 -3.92
C ILE A 115 7.33 -5.25 -4.45
N TYR A 116 6.43 -6.04 -3.86
CA TYR A 116 6.19 -7.42 -4.29
C TYR A 116 5.71 -7.46 -5.73
N LEU A 117 4.73 -6.63 -6.09
CA LEU A 117 4.19 -6.58 -7.44
C LEU A 117 5.22 -6.05 -8.43
N ALA A 118 6.00 -5.02 -8.09
CA ALA A 118 7.06 -4.52 -8.97
C ALA A 118 8.15 -5.56 -9.22
N ILE A 119 8.63 -6.24 -8.17
CA ILE A 119 9.67 -7.27 -8.27
C ILE A 119 9.14 -8.49 -9.02
N TYR A 120 7.99 -9.01 -8.60
CA TYR A 120 7.40 -10.19 -9.22
C TYR A 120 7.09 -9.94 -10.69
N LEU A 121 6.42 -8.83 -11.01
CA LEU A 121 6.06 -8.51 -12.39
C LEU A 121 7.30 -8.22 -13.23
N SER A 122 8.27 -7.43 -12.74
CA SER A 122 9.47 -7.12 -13.52
C SER A 122 10.33 -8.36 -13.76
N ILE A 123 10.61 -9.16 -12.74
CA ILE A 123 11.48 -10.33 -12.86
C ILE A 123 10.76 -11.43 -13.65
N TYR A 124 9.53 -11.77 -13.28
CA TYR A 124 8.80 -12.83 -13.96
C TYR A 124 8.56 -12.48 -15.43
N LEU A 125 8.08 -11.27 -15.71
CA LEU A 125 7.82 -10.85 -17.08
C LEU A 125 9.12 -10.72 -17.87
N SER A 126 10.19 -10.14 -17.31
CA SER A 126 11.45 -10.02 -18.05
C SER A 126 12.09 -11.37 -18.34
N ILE A 127 12.11 -12.30 -17.39
CA ILE A 127 12.65 -13.63 -17.58
C ILE A 127 11.78 -14.42 -18.56
N TYR A 128 10.47 -14.44 -18.34
CA TYR A 128 9.54 -15.16 -19.21
C TYR A 128 9.61 -14.61 -20.64
N LEU A 129 9.52 -13.30 -20.82
CA LEU A 129 9.54 -12.69 -22.14
C LEU A 129 10.92 -12.85 -22.79
N SER A 130 12.02 -12.63 -22.07
CA SER A 130 13.36 -12.79 -22.67
C SER A 130 13.65 -14.23 -23.05
N ILE A 131 13.41 -15.20 -22.18
CA ILE A 131 13.70 -16.61 -22.43
C ILE A 131 12.74 -17.16 -23.47
N TYR A 132 11.43 -16.97 -23.29
CA TYR A 132 10.44 -17.52 -24.21
C TYR A 132 10.58 -16.90 -25.59
N LEU A 133 10.69 -15.57 -25.69
CA LEU A 133 10.83 -14.90 -26.98
C LEU A 133 12.19 -15.21 -27.61
N SER A 134 13.29 -15.20 -26.87
CA SER A 134 14.61 -15.50 -27.47
C SER A 134 14.69 -16.95 -27.96
N ILE A 135 14.24 -17.92 -27.17
CA ILE A 135 14.28 -19.33 -27.53
C ILE A 135 13.31 -19.60 -28.67
N TYR A 136 12.05 -19.17 -28.54
CA TYR A 136 11.04 -19.41 -29.57
C TYR A 136 11.44 -18.74 -30.88
N LEU A 137 11.82 -17.46 -30.85
CA LEU A 137 12.19 -16.73 -32.06
C LEU A 137 13.49 -17.27 -32.65
N SER A 138 14.52 -17.54 -31.85
CA SER A 138 15.79 -18.06 -32.40
C SER A 138 15.63 -19.46 -32.99
N ILE A 139 14.99 -20.39 -32.28
CA ILE A 139 14.83 -21.77 -32.74
C ILE A 139 13.87 -21.82 -33.92
N TYR A 140 12.68 -21.21 -33.78
CA TYR A 140 11.68 -21.26 -34.84
C TYR A 140 12.18 -20.57 -36.10
N LEU A 141 12.73 -19.35 -35.98
CA LEU A 141 13.23 -18.61 -37.13
C LEU A 141 14.44 -19.30 -37.75
N SER A 142 15.42 -19.77 -36.95
CA SER A 142 16.61 -20.43 -37.51
C SER A 142 16.26 -21.75 -38.22
N ILE A 143 15.43 -22.59 -37.62
CA ILE A 143 15.04 -23.87 -38.20
C ILE A 143 14.16 -23.64 -39.43
N TYR A 144 13.13 -22.81 -39.31
CA TYR A 144 12.21 -22.55 -40.41
C TYR A 144 12.94 -21.91 -41.59
N LEU A 145 13.75 -20.87 -41.34
CA LEU A 145 14.48 -20.18 -42.40
C LEU A 145 15.55 -21.08 -43.02
N SER A 146 16.32 -21.84 -42.23
CA SER A 146 17.36 -22.72 -42.78
C SER A 146 16.78 -23.86 -43.61
N ILE A 147 15.73 -24.52 -43.14
CA ILE A 147 15.08 -25.62 -43.85
C ILE A 147 14.40 -25.07 -45.12
N TYR A 148 13.61 -24.01 -45.00
CA TYR A 148 12.89 -23.46 -46.14
C TYR A 148 13.85 -22.93 -47.21
N LEU A 149 14.87 -22.17 -46.81
CA LEU A 149 15.85 -21.60 -47.73
C LEU A 149 16.70 -22.70 -48.39
N SER A 150 17.12 -23.73 -47.64
CA SER A 150 17.90 -24.84 -48.21
C SER A 150 17.09 -25.64 -49.22
N ILE A 151 15.82 -25.95 -48.91
CA ILE A 151 14.91 -26.63 -49.84
C ILE A 151 14.71 -25.76 -51.08
N TYR A 152 14.40 -24.48 -50.92
CA TYR A 152 14.17 -23.57 -52.04
C TYR A 152 15.40 -23.45 -52.96
N LEU A 153 16.59 -23.26 -52.37
CA LEU A 153 17.85 -23.20 -53.12
C LEU A 153 18.18 -24.52 -53.82
N SER A 154 17.88 -25.66 -53.19
CA SER A 154 18.08 -26.98 -53.80
C SER A 154 17.17 -27.20 -55.01
N ILE A 155 15.91 -26.80 -54.92
CA ILE A 155 14.95 -26.91 -56.04
C ILE A 155 15.38 -25.98 -57.17
N LEU A 156 15.80 -24.76 -56.84
CA LEU A 156 16.27 -23.79 -57.81
C LEU A 156 17.54 -24.28 -58.53
N SER A 157 18.49 -24.88 -57.81
CA SER A 157 19.72 -25.42 -58.42
C SER A 157 19.43 -26.60 -59.34
N ILE A 158 18.53 -27.51 -58.93
CA ILE A 158 18.06 -28.61 -59.77
C ILE A 158 17.41 -28.07 -61.05
N TYR A 159 16.47 -27.12 -60.92
CA TYR A 159 15.81 -26.50 -62.06
C TYR A 159 16.81 -25.84 -63.03
N LEU A 160 17.75 -25.06 -62.50
CA LEU A 160 18.77 -24.39 -63.30
C LEU A 160 19.67 -25.40 -64.03
N SER A 161 20.06 -26.50 -63.36
CA SER A 161 20.89 -27.55 -63.94
C SER A 161 20.19 -28.29 -65.08
N ILE A 162 18.90 -28.58 -64.93
CA ILE A 162 18.07 -29.21 -65.97
C ILE A 162 17.92 -28.26 -67.14
N TYR A 163 17.58 -27.00 -66.89
CA TYR A 163 17.43 -26.01 -67.95
C TYR A 163 18.73 -25.81 -68.74
N LEU A 164 19.87 -25.67 -68.05
CA LEU A 164 21.16 -25.47 -68.68
C LEU A 164 21.59 -26.70 -69.49
N SER A 165 21.40 -27.91 -68.96
CA SER A 165 21.75 -29.15 -69.67
C SER A 165 20.93 -29.35 -70.93
N ILE A 166 19.62 -29.09 -70.88
CA ILE A 166 18.74 -29.15 -72.05
C ILE A 166 19.18 -28.11 -73.07
N TYR A 167 19.37 -26.86 -72.67
CA TYR A 167 19.80 -25.78 -73.56
C TYR A 167 21.13 -26.11 -74.26
N LEU A 168 22.13 -26.57 -73.50
CA LEU A 168 23.44 -26.93 -74.03
C LEU A 168 23.35 -28.11 -75.00
N SER A 169 22.52 -29.12 -74.69
CA SER A 169 22.32 -30.29 -75.55
C SER A 169 21.68 -29.93 -76.89
N ILE A 170 20.66 -29.06 -76.89
CA ILE A 170 20.00 -28.56 -78.10
C ILE A 170 20.98 -27.71 -78.91
N TYR A 171 21.74 -26.84 -78.25
CA TYR A 171 22.73 -26.00 -78.91
C TYR A 171 23.84 -26.82 -79.58
N LEU A 172 24.41 -27.81 -78.89
CA LEU A 172 25.41 -28.72 -79.45
C LEU A 172 24.85 -29.54 -80.61
N LEU A 173 23.62 -30.06 -80.49
CA LEU A 173 22.95 -30.78 -81.57
C LEU A 173 22.77 -29.88 -82.81
N SER A 174 22.38 -28.62 -82.60
CA SER A 174 22.21 -27.64 -83.69
C SER A 174 23.53 -27.36 -84.43
N ILE A 175 24.64 -27.24 -83.69
CA ILE A 175 25.98 -27.07 -84.27
C ILE A 175 26.37 -28.32 -85.07
N TYR A 176 26.21 -29.50 -84.48
CA TYR A 176 26.53 -30.76 -85.15
C TYR A 176 25.75 -30.92 -86.47
N LEU A 177 24.44 -30.65 -86.45
CA LEU A 177 23.61 -30.66 -87.66
C LEU A 177 24.09 -29.64 -88.70
N SER A 178 24.43 -28.42 -88.27
CA SER A 178 24.90 -27.36 -89.17
C SER A 178 26.21 -27.73 -89.88
N ILE A 179 27.14 -28.39 -89.16
CA ILE A 179 28.39 -28.88 -89.72
C ILE A 179 28.12 -30.01 -90.71
N TYR A 180 27.31 -31.00 -90.33
CA TYR A 180 26.99 -32.14 -91.18
C TYR A 180 26.30 -31.74 -92.49
N LEU A 181 25.41 -30.74 -92.46
CA LEU A 181 24.74 -30.20 -93.65
C LEU A 181 25.65 -29.30 -94.51
N SER A 182 26.77 -28.83 -93.98
CA SER A 182 27.73 -27.96 -94.69
C SER A 182 28.84 -28.72 -95.45
N ILE A 183 28.87 -30.05 -95.30
CA ILE A 183 29.79 -30.99 -95.98
C ILE A 183 29.02 -31.69 -97.09
#